data_AF-A0A7V5PCF3-F1
#
_entry.id   AF-A0A7V5PCF3-F1
#
_cell.length_a   1.000
_cell.length_b   1.000
_cell.length_c   1.000
_cell.angle_alpha   90.00
_cell.angle_beta   90.00
_cell.angle_gamma   90.00
#
_symmetry.space_group_name_H-M   'P 1'
#
loop_
_entity.id
_entity.type
_entity.pdbx_description
1 polymer ?
#
loop_
_entity_poly.entity_id
_entity_poly.type
_entity_poly.pdbx_seq_one_letter_code
_entity_poly.pdbx_strand_id
1 'polypeptide(L)'
;MKKIGLFITLCILIGSCQLKEEVANSSLASYAELKSLFADPPSEYRSVPLWDWNEQITEEGIDFQMKEFKKAGMGGVFVHPRPGLLTEYLSDEWFHLFDYAVQKGKEIGMKVWIYDENSYPTGFAGGHVPAEMPDSYKHGTGLKMEIQRRLNVVFSDTIAVVLKKTNDGFTDITSIVQQENGKTGTYYVFRKTYPARSLWYGGFSYVDLIYKGVTEKFLDITMIKGYERNKADYGKTLPGSFSDEPNLEAAMAWGSMMRWTPDLWDEFQQRWGYDLRVNLPSLVEETGNWKKVRHDYYETLLELFVDRWAKPYSKYCEKNGLKWTGHYWEHGWPTPTHGFDESALYIWHQQPGVDMLGNRLDTAGLGGQFGNDRAIRELRSAANQAGRTRTLSETYGGGGWEMNFETQK
;
A
#
# COMPACT_ATOMS: atom_id res chain seq x y z
N MET A 1 12.15 54.40 61.87
CA MET A 1 11.35 54.41 60.62
C MET A 1 12.13 53.67 59.54
N LYS A 2 11.45 52.72 58.87
CA LYS A 2 11.86 51.90 57.71
C LYS A 2 12.87 50.76 57.95
N LYS A 3 12.30 49.55 57.90
CA LYS A 3 12.91 48.23 57.83
C LYS A 3 13.65 48.06 56.49
N ILE A 4 14.86 47.51 56.52
CA ILE A 4 15.55 46.99 55.32
C ILE A 4 15.42 45.48 55.38
N GLY A 5 14.61 44.92 54.47
CA GLY A 5 14.46 43.49 54.28
C GLY A 5 15.59 42.96 53.41
N LEU A 6 16.32 41.98 53.92
CA LEU A 6 17.35 41.23 53.22
C LEU A 6 16.65 40.16 52.36
N PHE A 7 16.64 40.33 51.03
CA PHE A 7 16.16 39.30 50.11
C PHE A 7 17.26 38.24 49.95
N ILE A 8 17.00 37.03 50.45
CA ILE A 8 17.79 35.83 50.19
C ILE A 8 17.27 35.25 48.87
N THR A 9 18.03 35.38 47.80
CA THR A 9 17.76 34.65 46.54
C THR A 9 18.35 33.25 46.68
N LEU A 10 17.49 32.26 46.88
CA LEU A 10 17.82 30.84 46.89
C LEU A 10 18.03 30.39 45.43
N CYS A 11 19.27 30.12 45.03
CA CYS A 11 19.56 29.46 43.76
C CYS A 11 19.14 27.99 43.83
N ILE A 12 17.97 27.67 43.28
CA ILE A 12 17.56 26.29 43.00
C ILE A 12 18.23 25.88 41.68
N LEU A 13 19.30 25.09 41.79
CA LEU A 13 19.89 24.32 40.69
C LEU A 13 18.86 23.27 40.25
N ILE A 14 18.06 23.59 39.24
CA ILE A 14 17.28 22.58 38.53
C ILE A 14 18.25 21.89 37.58
N GLY A 15 18.64 20.67 37.95
CA GLY A 15 19.37 19.76 37.08
C GLY A 15 18.56 19.54 35.81
N SER A 16 19.05 20.12 34.71
CA SER A 16 18.63 19.78 33.37
C SER A 16 19.03 18.33 33.11
N CYS A 17 18.11 17.40 33.40
CA CYS A 17 18.09 16.09 32.78
C CYS A 17 17.99 16.31 31.27
N GLN A 18 19.14 16.34 30.60
CA GLN A 18 19.20 16.03 29.19
C GLN A 18 18.75 14.58 29.05
N LEU A 19 17.49 14.39 28.68
CA LEU A 19 17.09 13.17 27.98
C LEU A 19 17.92 13.17 26.70
N LYS A 20 19.00 12.38 26.69
CA LYS A 20 19.62 11.91 25.47
C LYS A 20 18.51 11.18 24.71
N GLU A 21 17.95 11.83 23.70
CA GLU A 21 17.36 11.08 22.60
C GLU A 21 18.48 10.22 22.02
N GLU A 22 18.41 8.91 22.23
CA GLU A 22 19.12 7.95 21.40
C GLU A 22 18.52 8.02 20.00
N VAL A 23 18.90 9.07 19.26
CA VAL A 23 18.95 8.96 17.81
C VAL A 23 20.04 7.92 17.56
N ALA A 24 19.61 6.72 17.19
CA ALA A 24 20.49 5.65 16.73
C ALA A 24 21.19 6.11 15.44
N ASN A 25 22.20 6.97 15.58
CA ASN A 25 23.19 7.26 14.56
C ASN A 25 24.06 6.01 14.46
N SER A 26 23.67 5.10 13.57
CA SER A 26 24.47 3.94 13.15
C SER A 26 25.66 4.35 12.27
N SER A 27 26.33 5.45 12.59
CA SER A 27 27.58 5.81 11.91
C SER A 27 28.69 4.93 12.46
N LEU A 28 29.19 4.01 11.61
CA LEU A 28 30.37 3.19 11.89
C LEU A 28 31.52 4.07 12.40
N ALA A 29 32.08 3.75 13.56
CA ALA A 29 33.09 4.56 14.22
C ALA A 29 34.50 4.33 13.66
N SER A 30 34.73 3.20 12.97
CA SER A 30 36.04 2.88 12.39
C SER A 30 35.99 1.84 11.26
N TYR A 31 37.07 1.79 10.46
CA TYR A 31 37.29 0.71 9.49
C TYR A 31 37.38 -0.68 10.14
N ALA A 32 37.96 -0.77 11.35
CA ALA A 32 38.07 -2.03 12.07
C ALA A 32 36.69 -2.58 12.47
N GLU A 33 35.80 -1.70 12.93
CA GLU A 33 34.41 -2.04 13.23
C GLU A 33 33.65 -2.46 11.98
N LEU A 34 33.75 -1.70 10.88
CA LEU A 34 33.16 -2.08 9.59
C LEU A 34 33.63 -3.47 9.14
N LYS A 35 34.94 -3.75 9.22
CA LYS A 35 35.49 -5.05 8.83
C LYS A 35 34.96 -6.19 9.70
N SER A 36 34.79 -5.95 11.01
CA SER A 36 34.21 -6.93 11.93
C SER A 36 32.74 -7.21 11.59
N LEU A 37 31.94 -6.16 11.40
CA LEU A 37 30.51 -6.28 11.06
C LEU A 37 30.29 -6.83 9.64
N PHE A 38 31.22 -6.63 8.71
CA PHE A 38 31.10 -7.19 7.37
C PHE A 38 31.29 -8.72 7.36
N ALA A 39 32.17 -9.25 8.22
CA ALA A 39 32.41 -10.68 8.31
C ALA A 39 31.22 -11.44 8.93
N ASP A 40 30.56 -10.83 9.91
CA ASP A 40 29.37 -11.37 10.57
C ASP A 40 28.34 -10.25 10.82
N PRO A 41 27.53 -9.89 9.81
CA PRO A 41 26.60 -8.77 9.93
C PRO A 41 25.49 -9.08 10.94
N PRO A 42 25.04 -8.10 11.73
CA PRO A 42 23.89 -8.30 12.59
C PRO A 42 22.64 -8.57 11.76
N SER A 43 21.64 -9.20 12.37
CA SER A 43 20.41 -9.67 11.71
C SER A 43 19.68 -8.62 10.90
N GLU A 44 19.82 -7.33 11.26
CA GLU A 44 19.24 -6.26 10.47
C GLU A 44 19.84 -6.15 9.07
N TYR A 45 21.11 -6.48 8.81
CA TYR A 45 21.71 -6.36 7.46
C TYR A 45 21.71 -7.66 6.66
N ARG A 46 21.06 -8.71 7.17
CA ARG A 46 20.96 -10.02 6.51
C ARG A 46 19.64 -10.14 5.74
N SER A 47 19.57 -11.10 4.82
CA SER A 47 18.37 -11.42 4.06
C SER A 47 17.21 -11.85 4.98
N VAL A 48 15.99 -11.52 4.53
CA VAL A 48 14.74 -11.80 5.22
C VAL A 48 13.78 -12.40 4.18
N PRO A 49 13.71 -13.73 4.04
CA PRO A 49 12.81 -14.36 3.08
C PRO A 49 11.33 -14.14 3.44
N LEU A 50 10.49 -14.14 2.41
CA LEU A 50 9.06 -14.42 2.57
C LEU A 50 8.94 -15.90 2.99
N TRP A 51 8.43 -16.13 4.19
CA TRP A 51 8.25 -17.46 4.76
C TRP A 51 6.79 -17.85 4.59
N ASP A 52 6.55 -18.61 3.54
CA ASP A 52 5.22 -19.05 3.16
C ASP A 52 4.60 -19.96 4.22
N TRP A 53 3.54 -19.49 4.86
CA TRP A 53 2.62 -20.29 5.67
C TRP A 53 1.46 -20.71 4.76
N ASN A 54 1.49 -21.95 4.31
CA ASN A 54 0.61 -22.50 3.28
C ASN A 54 0.15 -23.93 3.58
N GLU A 55 0.08 -24.27 4.87
CA GLU A 55 -0.36 -25.58 5.35
C GLU A 55 -1.04 -25.45 6.73
N GLN A 56 -1.16 -26.56 7.47
CA GLN A 56 -1.44 -26.50 8.90
C GLN A 56 -0.17 -26.11 9.63
N ILE A 57 -0.14 -24.91 10.18
CA ILE A 57 1.01 -24.39 10.91
C ILE A 57 1.01 -24.98 12.33
N THR A 58 2.19 -25.37 12.83
CA THR A 58 2.40 -25.88 14.19
C THR A 58 3.67 -25.29 14.82
N GLU A 59 3.74 -25.30 16.15
CA GLU A 59 4.92 -24.85 16.89
C GLU A 59 6.18 -25.65 16.52
N GLU A 60 6.07 -26.97 16.31
CA GLU A 60 7.20 -27.82 15.91
C GLU A 60 7.73 -27.45 14.52
N GLY A 61 6.82 -27.15 13.58
CA GLY A 61 7.17 -26.67 12.25
C GLY A 61 7.90 -25.34 12.29
N ILE A 62 7.38 -24.39 13.08
CA ILE A 62 8.02 -23.08 13.34
C ILE A 62 9.43 -23.29 13.93
N ASP A 63 9.54 -24.15 14.94
CA ASP A 63 10.81 -24.48 15.60
C ASP A 63 11.86 -24.99 14.62
N PHE A 64 11.46 -25.92 13.76
CA PHE A 64 12.33 -26.52 12.75
C PHE A 64 12.75 -25.48 11.70
N GLN A 65 11.79 -24.80 11.09
CA GLN A 65 12.03 -23.87 9.99
C GLN A 65 12.87 -22.66 10.44
N MET A 66 12.58 -22.07 11.61
CA MET A 66 13.36 -20.96 12.13
C MET A 66 14.81 -21.34 12.47
N LYS A 67 15.05 -22.57 12.98
CA LYS A 67 16.41 -23.08 13.20
C LYS A 67 17.16 -23.25 11.87
N GLU A 68 16.50 -23.78 10.84
CA GLU A 68 17.12 -23.92 9.52
C GLU A 68 17.38 -22.56 8.85
N PHE A 69 16.47 -21.58 8.95
CA PHE A 69 16.72 -20.22 8.48
C PHE A 69 17.91 -19.57 9.18
N LYS A 70 18.01 -19.71 10.52
CA LYS A 70 19.14 -19.19 11.29
C LYS A 70 20.46 -19.82 10.84
N LYS A 71 20.47 -21.15 10.68
CA LYS A 71 21.63 -21.94 10.22
C LYS A 71 22.05 -21.56 8.80
N ALA A 72 21.09 -21.26 7.92
CA ALA A 72 21.33 -20.73 6.58
C ALA A 72 21.81 -19.26 6.56
N GLY A 73 21.84 -18.60 7.72
CA GLY A 73 22.35 -17.24 7.86
C GLY A 73 21.31 -16.14 7.67
N MET A 74 20.01 -16.44 7.65
CA MET A 74 18.95 -15.43 7.52
C MET A 74 18.86 -14.54 8.77
N GLY A 75 18.57 -13.25 8.55
CA GLY A 75 18.39 -12.26 9.62
C GLY A 75 17.00 -12.25 10.22
N GLY A 76 16.02 -12.74 9.46
CA GLY A 76 14.64 -12.77 9.87
C GLY A 76 13.76 -13.47 8.86
N VAL A 77 12.46 -13.31 9.00
CA VAL A 77 11.42 -13.82 8.08
C VAL A 77 10.27 -12.82 7.99
N PHE A 78 9.60 -12.74 6.84
CA PHE A 78 8.25 -12.18 6.72
C PHE A 78 7.25 -13.34 6.77
N VAL A 79 6.35 -13.39 7.75
CA VAL A 79 5.38 -14.49 7.86
C VAL A 79 4.29 -14.28 6.82
N HIS A 80 4.31 -15.06 5.74
CA HIS A 80 3.56 -14.80 4.51
C HIS A 80 2.46 -15.84 4.29
N PRO A 81 1.18 -15.53 4.50
CA PRO A 81 0.10 -16.48 4.22
C PRO A 81 -0.08 -16.70 2.71
N ARG A 82 -0.13 -17.97 2.29
CA ARG A 82 -0.16 -18.36 0.87
C ARG A 82 -1.22 -19.42 0.55
N PRO A 83 -1.63 -19.56 -0.73
CA PRO A 83 -2.60 -20.58 -1.13
C PRO A 83 -2.18 -21.97 -0.66
N GLY A 84 -3.10 -22.68 -0.01
CA GLY A 84 -2.84 -23.95 0.68
C GLY A 84 -2.95 -23.87 2.21
N LEU A 85 -2.95 -22.65 2.76
CA LEU A 85 -3.07 -22.40 4.20
C LEU A 85 -4.32 -23.06 4.80
N LEU A 86 -4.11 -23.93 5.79
CA LEU A 86 -5.17 -24.59 6.57
C LEU A 86 -5.43 -23.88 7.90
N THR A 87 -4.39 -23.31 8.51
CA THR A 87 -4.54 -22.45 9.70
C THR A 87 -5.22 -21.15 9.31
N GLU A 88 -6.45 -20.93 9.76
CA GLU A 88 -7.25 -19.78 9.36
C GLU A 88 -6.53 -18.45 9.66
N TYR A 89 -6.34 -17.63 8.63
CA TYR A 89 -5.69 -16.32 8.71
C TYR A 89 -6.44 -15.39 9.67
N LEU A 90 -5.71 -14.67 10.53
CA LEU A 90 -6.24 -13.79 11.59
C LEU A 90 -7.18 -14.47 12.62
N SER A 91 -7.19 -15.80 12.69
CA SER A 91 -7.79 -16.51 13.82
C SER A 91 -6.96 -16.36 15.11
N ASP A 92 -7.53 -16.72 16.26
CA ASP A 92 -6.74 -16.75 17.50
C ASP A 92 -5.57 -17.75 17.42
N GLU A 93 -5.73 -18.85 16.69
CA GLU A 93 -4.64 -19.81 16.43
C GLU A 93 -3.53 -19.19 15.57
N TRP A 94 -3.89 -18.43 14.53
CA TRP A 94 -2.91 -17.69 13.72
C TRP A 94 -2.09 -16.72 14.57
N PHE A 95 -2.74 -15.94 15.43
CA PHE A 95 -2.03 -14.99 16.30
C PHE A 95 -1.20 -15.67 17.38
N HIS A 96 -1.66 -16.81 17.91
CA HIS A 96 -0.86 -17.65 18.82
C HIS A 96 0.43 -18.11 18.15
N LEU A 97 0.32 -18.70 16.96
CA LEU A 97 1.48 -19.19 16.20
C LEU A 97 2.40 -18.06 15.76
N PHE A 98 1.85 -16.89 15.40
CA PHE A 98 2.65 -15.71 15.08
C PHE A 98 3.43 -15.21 16.31
N ASP A 99 2.81 -15.13 17.48
CA ASP A 99 3.52 -14.80 18.72
C ASP A 99 4.60 -15.83 19.03
N TYR A 100 4.29 -17.12 18.88
CA TYR A 100 5.28 -18.19 19.06
C TYR A 100 6.50 -17.98 18.15
N ALA A 101 6.29 -17.65 16.87
CA ALA A 101 7.37 -17.31 15.94
C ALA A 101 8.16 -16.07 16.39
N VAL A 102 7.49 -15.02 16.88
CA VAL A 102 8.15 -13.83 17.45
C VAL A 102 9.02 -14.20 18.66
N GLN A 103 8.51 -15.00 19.60
CA GLN A 103 9.28 -15.44 20.77
C GLN A 103 10.47 -16.33 20.37
N LYS A 104 10.29 -17.23 19.41
CA LYS A 104 11.40 -18.02 18.85
C LYS A 104 12.45 -17.14 18.19
N GLY A 105 12.02 -16.16 17.39
CA GLY A 105 12.90 -15.17 16.77
C GLY A 105 13.73 -14.43 17.79
N LYS A 106 13.13 -14.04 18.92
CA LYS A 106 13.80 -13.39 20.04
C LYS A 106 14.87 -14.30 20.67
N GLU A 107 14.54 -15.57 20.89
CA GLU A 107 15.46 -16.58 21.45
C GLU A 107 16.72 -16.75 20.58
N ILE A 108 16.54 -16.83 19.25
CA ILE A 108 17.64 -17.15 18.31
C ILE A 108 18.23 -15.90 17.62
N GLY A 109 17.80 -14.71 18.02
CA GLY A 109 18.26 -13.42 17.48
C GLY A 109 17.89 -13.20 16.01
N MET A 110 16.73 -13.68 15.57
CA MET A 110 16.12 -13.38 14.27
C MET A 110 14.98 -12.37 14.40
N LYS A 111 14.70 -11.63 13.33
CA LYS A 111 13.54 -10.74 13.23
C LYS A 111 12.36 -11.47 12.62
N VAL A 112 11.15 -11.15 13.06
CA VAL A 112 9.91 -11.66 12.47
C VAL A 112 9.11 -10.45 12.02
N TRP A 113 8.74 -10.39 10.76
CA TRP A 113 8.00 -9.27 10.17
C TRP A 113 6.57 -9.70 9.86
N ILE A 114 5.66 -8.74 9.97
CA ILE A 114 4.29 -8.90 9.51
C ILE A 114 4.31 -8.82 8.00
N TYR A 115 3.74 -9.82 7.32
CA TYR A 115 3.20 -9.65 5.99
C TYR A 115 1.69 -9.41 6.17
N ASP A 116 1.18 -8.26 5.74
CA ASP A 116 -0.11 -7.74 6.22
C ASP A 116 -1.35 -8.22 5.47
N GLU A 117 -1.19 -9.10 4.49
CA GLU A 117 -2.27 -9.55 3.62
C GLU A 117 -2.25 -11.07 3.42
N ASN A 118 -3.39 -11.64 3.02
CA ASN A 118 -3.56 -13.01 2.56
C ASN A 118 -4.26 -13.08 1.18
N SER A 119 -3.56 -13.24 0.06
CA SER A 119 -2.08 -13.18 -0.08
C SER A 119 -1.61 -11.81 -0.52
N TYR A 120 -2.05 -11.28 -1.65
CA TYR A 120 -1.73 -9.92 -2.15
C TYR A 120 -2.75 -9.59 -3.25
N PRO A 121 -2.93 -8.33 -3.69
CA PRO A 121 -2.32 -7.11 -3.16
C PRO A 121 -2.91 -6.70 -1.80
N THR A 122 -2.13 -6.02 -0.98
CA THR A 122 -2.55 -5.54 0.35
C THR A 122 -3.81 -4.67 0.28
N GLY A 123 -4.73 -4.88 1.23
CA GLY A 123 -5.82 -3.96 1.56
C GLY A 123 -7.15 -4.63 1.93
N PHE A 124 -7.33 -5.92 1.61
CA PHE A 124 -8.58 -6.64 1.83
C PHE A 124 -8.53 -7.61 3.02
N ALA A 125 -7.36 -7.81 3.62
CA ALA A 125 -7.09 -8.64 4.79
C ALA A 125 -7.72 -10.03 4.68
N GLY A 126 -7.40 -10.81 3.64
CA GLY A 126 -7.94 -12.15 3.41
C GLY A 126 -9.45 -12.21 3.17
N GLY A 127 -10.09 -11.07 2.90
CA GLY A 127 -11.53 -10.93 2.71
C GLY A 127 -12.27 -10.41 3.93
N HIS A 128 -11.58 -10.19 5.06
CA HIS A 128 -12.21 -9.70 6.28
C HIS A 128 -12.68 -8.24 6.15
N VAL A 129 -11.93 -7.37 5.46
CA VAL A 129 -12.36 -5.98 5.23
C VAL A 129 -13.67 -5.92 4.43
N PRO A 130 -13.79 -6.52 3.23
CA PRO A 130 -15.04 -6.48 2.49
C PRO A 130 -16.20 -7.22 3.19
N ALA A 131 -15.91 -8.20 4.05
CA ALA A 131 -16.92 -8.86 4.87
C ALA A 131 -17.50 -7.95 5.98
N GLU A 132 -16.64 -7.24 6.72
CA GLU A 132 -17.04 -6.35 7.81
C GLU A 132 -17.46 -4.95 7.35
N MET A 133 -16.98 -4.51 6.18
CA MET A 133 -17.27 -3.21 5.58
C MET A 133 -17.63 -3.36 4.10
N PRO A 134 -18.86 -3.82 3.77
CA PRO A 134 -19.29 -3.98 2.37
C PRO A 134 -19.21 -2.68 1.54
N ASP A 135 -19.28 -1.51 2.20
CA ASP A 135 -19.13 -0.18 1.60
C ASP A 135 -17.77 0.01 0.92
N SER A 136 -16.76 -0.78 1.31
CA SER A 136 -15.44 -0.80 0.67
C SER A 136 -15.47 -1.18 -0.82
N TYR A 137 -16.55 -1.76 -1.35
CA TYR A 137 -16.64 -2.06 -2.80
C TYR A 137 -18.05 -1.92 -3.39
N LYS A 138 -19.11 -1.98 -2.56
CA LYS A 138 -20.50 -2.10 -3.03
C LYS A 138 -21.04 -0.87 -3.77
N HIS A 139 -20.36 0.27 -3.71
CA HIS A 139 -20.82 1.50 -4.37
C HIS A 139 -20.48 1.53 -5.86
N GLY A 140 -19.56 0.65 -6.29
CA GLY A 140 -18.88 0.72 -7.57
C GLY A 140 -17.52 1.39 -7.41
N THR A 141 -16.58 1.01 -8.25
CA THR A 141 -15.15 1.40 -8.14
C THR A 141 -14.60 1.90 -9.47
N GLY A 142 -15.39 1.85 -10.53
CA GLY A 142 -15.01 2.36 -11.82
C GLY A 142 -16.21 2.82 -12.64
N LEU A 143 -15.93 3.42 -13.79
CA LEU A 143 -16.93 3.75 -14.80
C LEU A 143 -16.55 3.09 -16.12
N LYS A 144 -17.56 2.50 -16.76
CA LYS A 144 -17.52 2.15 -18.19
C LYS A 144 -18.28 3.19 -18.99
N MET A 145 -17.88 3.38 -20.25
CA MET A 145 -18.50 4.33 -21.16
C MET A 145 -19.14 3.61 -22.35
N GLU A 146 -20.33 4.04 -22.72
CA GLU A 146 -21.04 3.58 -23.92
C GLU A 146 -21.48 4.80 -24.74
N ILE A 147 -21.24 4.80 -26.06
CA ILE A 147 -21.70 5.86 -26.96
C ILE A 147 -22.94 5.37 -27.72
N GLN A 148 -24.02 6.14 -27.69
CA GLN A 148 -25.30 5.80 -28.32
C GLN A 148 -25.74 6.90 -29.30
N ARG A 149 -26.19 6.53 -30.51
CA ARG A 149 -26.76 7.45 -31.52
C ARG A 149 -28.27 7.69 -31.38
N ARG A 150 -28.92 6.81 -30.62
CA ARG A 150 -30.28 6.95 -30.13
C ARG A 150 -30.26 6.50 -28.69
N LEU A 151 -30.67 7.37 -27.77
CA LEU A 151 -30.61 7.04 -26.36
C LEU A 151 -31.58 5.88 -26.10
N ASN A 152 -31.05 4.78 -25.59
CA ASN A 152 -31.83 3.62 -25.18
C ASN A 152 -31.22 3.07 -23.90
N VAL A 153 -31.65 3.64 -22.78
CA VAL A 153 -31.20 3.22 -21.46
C VAL A 153 -32.36 2.66 -20.66
N VAL A 154 -32.12 1.52 -20.03
CA VAL A 154 -32.91 1.07 -18.88
C VAL A 154 -32.38 1.79 -17.66
N PHE A 155 -33.28 2.45 -16.92
CA PHE A 155 -32.92 3.18 -15.72
C PHE A 155 -32.46 2.21 -14.63
N SER A 156 -31.33 2.54 -14.01
CA SER A 156 -30.73 1.76 -12.93
C SER A 156 -29.82 2.66 -12.10
N ASP A 157 -29.60 2.27 -10.85
CA ASP A 157 -28.64 2.88 -9.94
C ASP A 157 -27.18 2.81 -10.42
N THR A 158 -26.91 2.00 -11.45
CA THR A 158 -25.60 1.93 -12.11
C THR A 158 -25.32 3.10 -13.04
N ILE A 159 -26.31 3.87 -13.48
CA ILE A 159 -26.06 5.07 -14.31
C ILE A 159 -25.43 6.15 -13.41
N ALA A 160 -24.18 6.52 -13.69
CA ALA A 160 -23.49 7.58 -12.96
C ALA A 160 -23.73 8.95 -13.63
N VAL A 161 -23.52 9.01 -14.95
CA VAL A 161 -23.63 10.23 -15.73
C VAL A 161 -24.14 9.89 -17.13
N VAL A 162 -25.05 10.69 -17.67
CA VAL A 162 -25.43 10.67 -19.09
C VAL A 162 -25.20 12.04 -19.68
N LEU A 163 -24.30 12.10 -20.68
CA LEU A 163 -24.00 13.33 -21.40
C LEU A 163 -24.61 13.30 -22.79
N LYS A 164 -25.14 14.44 -23.24
CA LYS A 164 -25.50 14.68 -24.63
C LYS A 164 -24.44 15.56 -25.28
N LYS A 165 -23.87 15.11 -26.40
CA LYS A 165 -22.96 15.91 -27.21
C LYS A 165 -23.73 17.04 -27.88
N THR A 166 -23.22 18.25 -27.76
CA THR A 166 -23.73 19.48 -28.39
C THR A 166 -22.65 20.08 -29.29
N ASN A 167 -22.93 21.21 -29.95
CA ASN A 167 -21.94 21.90 -30.77
C ASN A 167 -20.78 22.46 -29.93
N ASP A 168 -21.06 22.82 -28.67
CA ASP A 168 -20.12 23.51 -27.78
C ASP A 168 -19.51 22.57 -26.71
N GLY A 169 -19.73 21.25 -26.84
CA GLY A 169 -19.19 20.25 -25.91
C GLY A 169 -20.23 19.23 -25.45
N PHE A 170 -20.43 19.13 -24.14
CA PHE A 170 -21.31 18.15 -23.51
C PHE A 170 -22.22 18.79 -22.48
N THR A 171 -23.47 18.35 -22.44
CA THR A 171 -24.43 18.72 -21.40
C THR A 171 -24.78 17.50 -20.58
N ASP A 172 -24.69 17.61 -19.25
CA ASP A 172 -25.19 16.57 -18.34
C ASP A 172 -26.73 16.56 -18.35
N ILE A 173 -27.28 15.44 -18.83
CA ILE A 173 -28.72 15.21 -18.92
C ILE A 173 -29.18 14.12 -17.94
N THR A 174 -28.36 13.73 -16.96
CA THR A 174 -28.62 12.61 -16.06
C THR A 174 -29.97 12.76 -15.35
N SER A 175 -30.28 13.97 -14.86
CA SER A 175 -31.53 14.28 -14.16
C SER A 175 -32.78 14.28 -15.06
N ILE A 176 -32.61 14.43 -16.37
CA ILE A 176 -33.68 14.46 -17.37
C ILE A 176 -33.59 13.29 -18.36
N VAL A 177 -32.80 12.25 -18.05
CA VAL A 177 -32.51 11.14 -18.96
C VAL A 177 -33.78 10.44 -19.45
N GLN A 178 -34.81 10.36 -18.60
CA GLN A 178 -36.11 9.78 -18.94
C GLN A 178 -36.81 10.55 -20.06
N GLN A 179 -36.67 11.88 -20.08
CA GLN A 179 -37.28 12.75 -21.10
C GLN A 179 -36.54 12.68 -22.44
N GLU A 180 -35.25 12.32 -22.41
CA GLU A 180 -34.41 12.16 -23.62
C GLU A 180 -34.40 10.73 -24.15
N ASN A 181 -34.88 9.74 -23.39
CA ASN A 181 -34.85 8.34 -23.79
C ASN A 181 -35.67 8.10 -25.07
N GLY A 182 -35.11 7.34 -26.01
CA GLY A 182 -35.68 7.09 -27.33
C GLY A 182 -35.42 8.18 -28.38
N LYS A 183 -34.82 9.33 -28.02
CA LYS A 183 -34.47 10.39 -28.97
C LYS A 183 -33.14 10.11 -29.66
N THR A 184 -33.01 10.60 -30.90
CA THR A 184 -31.75 10.58 -31.67
C THR A 184 -30.81 11.67 -31.20
N GLY A 185 -29.50 11.41 -31.22
CA GLY A 185 -28.46 12.31 -30.74
C GLY A 185 -27.19 11.52 -30.41
N THR A 186 -26.08 12.17 -30.09
CA THR A 186 -24.89 11.44 -29.63
C THR A 186 -24.81 11.52 -28.12
N TYR A 187 -25.02 10.40 -27.45
CA TYR A 187 -25.07 10.30 -26.00
C TYR A 187 -23.91 9.47 -25.49
N TYR A 188 -23.30 9.91 -24.39
CA TYR A 188 -22.26 9.20 -23.68
C TYR A 188 -22.88 8.76 -22.35
N VAL A 189 -22.98 7.45 -22.15
CA VAL A 189 -23.58 6.85 -20.97
C VAL A 189 -22.45 6.25 -20.13
N PHE A 190 -22.22 6.83 -18.94
CA PHE A 190 -21.25 6.35 -17.98
C PHE A 190 -21.95 5.51 -16.91
N ARG A 191 -21.51 4.27 -16.76
CA ARG A 191 -22.09 3.34 -15.78
C ARG A 191 -21.05 2.89 -14.78
N LYS A 192 -21.42 2.87 -13.51
CA LYS A 192 -20.63 2.27 -12.43
C LYS A 192 -20.36 0.81 -12.74
N THR A 193 -19.12 0.41 -12.53
CA THR A 193 -18.65 -0.97 -12.58
C THR A 193 -18.29 -1.43 -11.17
N TYR A 194 -18.41 -2.73 -10.96
CA TYR A 194 -18.23 -3.36 -9.66
C TYR A 194 -17.18 -4.47 -9.78
N PRO A 195 -16.19 -4.52 -8.88
CA PRO A 195 -15.14 -5.52 -8.94
C PRO A 195 -15.73 -6.91 -8.78
N ALA A 196 -15.22 -7.87 -9.55
CA ALA A 196 -15.68 -9.24 -9.50
C ALA A 196 -15.29 -9.90 -8.17
N ARG A 197 -16.14 -10.84 -7.72
CA ARG A 197 -15.76 -11.72 -6.62
C ARG A 197 -14.72 -12.73 -7.10
N SER A 198 -13.75 -13.03 -6.24
CA SER A 198 -12.71 -14.02 -6.53
C SER A 198 -12.34 -14.80 -5.28
N LEU A 199 -11.99 -16.08 -5.44
CA LEU A 199 -11.38 -16.86 -4.36
C LEU A 199 -10.04 -16.26 -3.91
N TRP A 200 -9.37 -15.54 -4.81
CA TRP A 200 -8.16 -14.78 -4.52
C TRP A 200 -8.39 -13.69 -3.45
N TYR A 201 -9.62 -13.17 -3.34
CA TYR A 201 -10.01 -12.17 -2.35
C TYR A 201 -10.87 -12.76 -1.22
N GLY A 202 -10.59 -14.00 -0.81
CA GLY A 202 -11.38 -14.70 0.23
C GLY A 202 -12.84 -14.97 -0.18
N GLY A 203 -13.12 -15.03 -1.49
CA GLY A 203 -14.48 -15.16 -2.02
C GLY A 203 -15.25 -13.84 -2.08
N PHE A 204 -14.64 -12.71 -1.74
CA PHE A 204 -15.19 -11.35 -1.90
C PHE A 204 -14.60 -10.66 -3.12
N SER A 205 -14.78 -9.34 -3.23
CA SER A 205 -14.12 -8.48 -4.20
C SER A 205 -12.99 -7.70 -3.53
N TYR A 206 -12.02 -7.24 -4.31
CA TYR A 206 -11.04 -6.29 -3.80
C TYR A 206 -11.70 -4.97 -3.38
N VAL A 207 -11.04 -4.28 -2.45
CA VAL A 207 -11.56 -3.07 -1.81
C VAL A 207 -11.15 -1.80 -2.57
N ASP A 208 -11.93 -0.73 -2.41
CA ASP A 208 -11.62 0.61 -2.89
C ASP A 208 -10.71 1.32 -1.89
N LEU A 209 -9.39 1.28 -2.10
CA LEU A 209 -8.43 1.94 -1.20
C LEU A 209 -8.58 3.45 -1.12
N ILE A 210 -9.28 4.07 -2.08
CA ILE A 210 -9.62 5.50 -2.03
C ILE A 210 -11.01 5.74 -1.45
N TYR A 211 -11.73 4.74 -0.94
CA TYR A 211 -12.94 4.95 -0.16
C TYR A 211 -12.59 5.27 1.31
N LYS A 212 -13.23 6.30 1.87
CA LYS A 212 -12.99 6.74 3.26
C LYS A 212 -13.26 5.60 4.25
N GLY A 213 -12.32 5.34 5.16
CA GLY A 213 -12.47 4.34 6.22
C GLY A 213 -11.93 2.95 5.90
N VAL A 214 -11.58 2.65 4.64
CA VAL A 214 -11.09 1.31 4.25
C VAL A 214 -9.78 0.98 4.94
N THR A 215 -8.81 1.89 4.93
CA THR A 215 -7.52 1.69 5.58
C THR A 215 -7.64 1.61 7.09
N GLU A 216 -8.49 2.42 7.70
CA GLU A 216 -8.78 2.34 9.14
C GLU A 216 -9.38 0.98 9.50
N LYS A 217 -10.29 0.46 8.67
CA LYS A 217 -10.86 -0.88 8.84
C LYS A 217 -9.82 -1.98 8.64
N PHE A 218 -8.96 -1.86 7.62
CA PHE A 218 -7.85 -2.78 7.41
C PHE A 218 -6.93 -2.84 8.64
N LEU A 219 -6.47 -1.69 9.13
CA LEU A 219 -5.63 -1.59 10.33
C LEU A 219 -6.36 -2.06 11.60
N ASP A 220 -7.66 -1.81 11.73
CA ASP A 220 -8.48 -2.32 12.85
C ASP A 220 -8.46 -3.84 12.90
N ILE A 221 -8.70 -4.49 11.76
CA ILE A 221 -8.76 -5.96 11.66
C ILE A 221 -7.37 -6.59 11.82
N THR A 222 -6.38 -6.15 11.05
CA THR A 222 -5.07 -6.81 11.01
C THR A 222 -4.22 -6.41 12.21
N MET A 223 -4.07 -5.11 12.45
CA MET A 223 -3.11 -4.59 13.40
C MET A 223 -3.70 -4.47 14.80
N ILE A 224 -4.77 -3.68 14.97
CA ILE A 224 -5.29 -3.28 16.29
C ILE A 224 -5.88 -4.49 17.05
N LYS A 225 -6.70 -5.31 16.38
CA LYS A 225 -7.29 -6.52 16.99
C LYS A 225 -6.36 -7.74 16.92
N GLY A 226 -5.38 -7.70 16.03
CA GLY A 226 -4.45 -8.80 15.76
C GLY A 226 -3.08 -8.56 16.32
N TYR A 227 -2.18 -8.02 15.49
CA TYR A 227 -0.75 -7.94 15.80
C TYR A 227 -0.36 -7.04 16.98
N GLU A 228 -1.25 -6.16 17.48
CA GLU A 228 -0.99 -5.41 18.73
C GLU A 228 -0.86 -6.32 19.96
N ARG A 229 -1.26 -7.59 19.87
CA ARG A 229 -0.94 -8.63 20.88
C ARG A 229 0.58 -8.73 21.14
N ASN A 230 1.41 -8.43 20.14
CA ASN A 230 2.88 -8.46 20.22
C ASN A 230 3.53 -7.09 20.51
N LYS A 231 2.78 -6.11 21.03
CA LYS A 231 3.26 -4.72 21.20
C LYS A 231 4.56 -4.58 21.99
N ALA A 232 4.84 -5.50 22.93
CA ALA A 232 6.06 -5.49 23.72
C ALA A 232 7.34 -5.70 22.87
N ASP A 233 7.20 -6.36 21.72
CA ASP A 233 8.29 -6.72 20.80
C ASP A 233 8.39 -5.80 19.57
N TYR A 234 7.49 -4.81 19.46
CA TYR A 234 7.48 -3.81 18.38
C TYR A 234 8.79 -3.02 18.33
N GLY A 235 9.29 -2.81 17.11
CA GLY A 235 10.57 -2.14 16.85
C GLY A 235 11.80 -2.96 17.26
N LYS A 236 11.62 -4.13 17.90
CA LYS A 236 12.69 -5.00 18.41
C LYS A 236 12.77 -6.27 17.59
N THR A 237 12.13 -7.34 18.04
CA THR A 237 12.07 -8.63 17.35
C THR A 237 11.05 -8.58 16.23
N LEU A 238 10.00 -7.78 16.39
CA LEU A 238 8.98 -7.47 15.40
C LEU A 238 9.22 -6.06 14.83
N PRO A 239 9.98 -5.90 13.73
CA PRO A 239 10.44 -4.57 13.34
C PRO A 239 9.37 -3.74 12.65
N GLY A 240 8.37 -4.38 12.04
CA GLY A 240 7.43 -3.69 11.18
C GLY A 240 6.58 -4.61 10.33
N SER A 241 5.98 -4.01 9.31
CA SER A 241 5.03 -4.65 8.41
C SER A 241 5.36 -4.38 6.96
N PHE A 242 5.16 -5.40 6.13
CA PHE A 242 5.32 -5.41 4.69
C PHE A 242 3.93 -5.38 4.03
N SER A 243 3.73 -4.42 3.14
CA SER A 243 2.59 -4.38 2.23
C SER A 243 3.03 -4.71 0.80
N ASP A 244 2.28 -5.58 0.14
CA ASP A 244 2.57 -6.08 -1.20
C ASP A 244 1.59 -5.48 -2.22
N GLU A 245 2.11 -4.72 -3.17
CA GLU A 245 1.38 -4.17 -4.32
C GLU A 245 0.00 -3.50 -4.05
N PRO A 246 -0.24 -2.73 -2.97
CA PRO A 246 -1.51 -2.00 -2.84
C PRO A 246 -1.71 -1.08 -4.06
N ASN A 247 -2.80 -1.25 -4.80
CA ASN A 247 -3.03 -0.55 -6.07
C ASN A 247 -4.51 -0.26 -6.33
N LEU A 248 -4.82 0.61 -7.30
CA LEU A 248 -6.21 0.98 -7.61
C LEU A 248 -6.82 0.16 -8.75
N GLU A 249 -6.01 -0.55 -9.54
CA GLU A 249 -6.48 -1.39 -10.65
C GLU A 249 -7.19 -2.65 -10.17
N ALA A 250 -6.73 -3.29 -9.10
CA ALA A 250 -7.36 -4.49 -8.54
C ALA A 250 -8.83 -4.25 -8.14
N ALA A 251 -9.19 -3.00 -7.86
CA ALA A 251 -10.56 -2.59 -7.58
C ALA A 251 -11.40 -2.40 -8.87
N MET A 252 -10.80 -2.32 -10.06
CA MET A 252 -11.52 -2.08 -11.32
C MET A 252 -12.09 -3.37 -11.90
N ALA A 253 -13.36 -3.31 -12.33
CA ALA A 253 -13.93 -4.39 -13.13
C ALA A 253 -13.35 -4.37 -14.56
N TRP A 254 -13.27 -5.53 -15.20
CA TRP A 254 -12.89 -5.61 -16.61
C TRP A 254 -13.75 -4.70 -17.50
N GLY A 255 -13.10 -3.95 -18.40
CA GLY A 255 -13.76 -2.99 -19.29
C GLY A 255 -14.11 -1.64 -18.65
N SER A 256 -13.72 -1.41 -17.39
CA SER A 256 -13.75 -0.07 -16.80
C SER A 256 -12.73 0.83 -17.48
N MET A 257 -13.08 2.09 -17.73
CA MET A 257 -12.21 3.07 -18.37
C MET A 257 -11.71 4.13 -17.39
N MET A 258 -12.38 4.28 -16.25
CA MET A 258 -12.09 5.30 -15.25
C MET A 258 -12.26 4.69 -13.87
N ARG A 259 -11.40 5.07 -12.93
CA ARG A 259 -11.60 4.88 -11.50
C ARG A 259 -12.71 5.80 -11.00
N TRP A 260 -13.49 5.29 -10.05
CA TRP A 260 -14.53 6.04 -9.39
C TRP A 260 -14.62 5.67 -7.92
N THR A 261 -15.01 6.63 -7.08
CA THR A 261 -15.37 6.45 -5.68
C THR A 261 -16.50 7.46 -5.35
N PRO A 262 -17.36 7.24 -4.35
CA PRO A 262 -18.60 8.00 -4.18
C PRO A 262 -18.47 9.51 -4.07
N ASP A 263 -17.37 10.02 -3.50
CA ASP A 263 -17.12 11.45 -3.32
C ASP A 263 -16.14 12.03 -4.36
N LEU A 264 -15.83 11.30 -5.44
CA LEU A 264 -14.93 11.76 -6.50
C LEU A 264 -15.34 13.12 -7.09
N TRP A 265 -16.64 13.34 -7.31
CA TRP A 265 -17.13 14.58 -7.91
C TRP A 265 -16.88 15.79 -7.01
N ASP A 266 -17.13 15.63 -5.71
CA ASP A 266 -16.97 16.69 -4.73
C ASP A 266 -15.49 16.99 -4.50
N GLU A 267 -14.66 15.95 -4.34
CA GLU A 267 -13.21 16.08 -4.18
C GLU A 267 -12.55 16.75 -5.39
N PHE A 268 -12.98 16.38 -6.61
CA PHE A 268 -12.47 16.99 -7.83
C PHE A 268 -12.89 18.46 -7.94
N GLN A 269 -14.18 18.76 -7.76
CA GLN A 269 -14.72 20.11 -7.86
C GLN A 269 -14.08 21.05 -6.81
N GLN A 270 -13.82 20.55 -5.60
CA GLN A 270 -13.18 21.31 -4.53
C GLN A 270 -11.74 21.70 -4.90
N ARG A 271 -10.98 20.80 -5.54
CA ARG A 271 -9.57 21.05 -5.89
C ARG A 271 -9.43 21.94 -7.13
N TRP A 272 -10.24 21.70 -8.15
CA TRP A 272 -10.01 22.27 -9.48
C TRP A 272 -11.02 23.35 -9.89
N GLY A 273 -12.13 23.48 -9.16
CA GLY A 273 -13.12 24.54 -9.38
C GLY A 273 -14.03 24.32 -10.59
N TYR A 274 -14.05 23.12 -11.19
CA TYR A 274 -14.95 22.77 -12.29
C TYR A 274 -15.47 21.34 -12.21
N ASP A 275 -16.59 21.08 -12.90
CA ASP A 275 -17.33 19.82 -12.80
C ASP A 275 -16.70 18.75 -13.70
N LEU A 276 -16.21 17.66 -13.10
CA LEU A 276 -15.64 16.54 -13.84
C LEU A 276 -16.69 15.83 -14.71
N ARG A 277 -17.97 15.80 -14.30
CA ARG A 277 -19.02 15.00 -14.96
C ARG A 277 -19.19 15.39 -16.42
N VAL A 278 -19.25 16.68 -16.73
CA VAL A 278 -19.35 17.18 -18.11
C VAL A 278 -18.05 17.02 -18.91
N ASN A 279 -16.94 16.75 -18.24
CA ASN A 279 -15.61 16.57 -18.82
C ASN A 279 -15.15 15.11 -18.90
N LEU A 280 -15.96 14.13 -18.48
CA LEU A 280 -15.61 12.71 -18.58
C LEU A 280 -15.15 12.26 -19.98
N PRO A 281 -15.73 12.74 -21.11
CA PRO A 281 -15.24 12.38 -22.44
C PRO A 281 -13.77 12.77 -22.67
N SER A 282 -13.29 13.85 -22.04
CA SER A 282 -11.89 14.29 -22.15
C SER A 282 -10.88 13.33 -21.49
N LEU A 283 -11.34 12.42 -20.64
CA LEU A 283 -10.48 11.38 -20.07
C LEU A 283 -10.14 10.27 -21.09
N VAL A 284 -10.94 10.11 -22.14
CA VAL A 284 -10.80 9.03 -23.13
C VAL A 284 -10.61 9.54 -24.56
N GLU A 285 -11.09 10.75 -24.86
CA GLU A 285 -10.97 11.43 -26.15
C GLU A 285 -10.12 12.70 -26.03
N GLU A 286 -9.50 13.13 -27.13
CA GLU A 286 -8.78 14.42 -27.20
C GLU A 286 -9.74 15.59 -27.47
N THR A 287 -10.69 15.80 -26.56
CA THR A 287 -11.74 16.82 -26.68
C THR A 287 -11.70 17.83 -25.54
N GLY A 288 -12.06 19.09 -25.81
CA GLY A 288 -11.94 20.18 -24.84
C GLY A 288 -10.49 20.36 -24.34
N ASN A 289 -10.31 20.71 -23.07
CA ASN A 289 -8.99 20.84 -22.45
C ASN A 289 -8.49 19.50 -21.87
N TRP A 290 -8.47 18.45 -22.71
CA TRP A 290 -8.25 17.08 -22.25
C TRP A 290 -6.95 16.85 -21.49
N LYS A 291 -5.86 17.56 -21.84
CA LYS A 291 -4.59 17.45 -21.12
C LYS A 291 -4.73 17.87 -19.67
N LYS A 292 -5.37 19.02 -19.43
CA LYS A 292 -5.65 19.51 -18.08
C LYS A 292 -6.60 18.58 -17.34
N VAL A 293 -7.70 18.17 -17.98
CA VAL A 293 -8.68 17.29 -17.33
C VAL A 293 -8.07 15.96 -16.90
N ARG A 294 -7.23 15.34 -17.74
CA ARG A 294 -6.53 14.10 -17.38
C ARG A 294 -5.55 14.31 -16.24
N HIS A 295 -4.74 15.36 -16.29
CA HIS A 295 -3.82 15.72 -15.21
C HIS A 295 -4.55 15.87 -13.88
N ASP A 296 -5.53 16.77 -13.82
CA ASP A 296 -6.30 17.08 -12.61
C ASP A 296 -7.01 15.83 -12.06
N TYR A 297 -7.50 14.95 -12.95
CA TYR A 297 -8.18 13.72 -12.56
C TYR A 297 -7.22 12.71 -11.93
N TYR A 298 -6.08 12.43 -12.57
CA TYR A 298 -5.10 11.49 -12.03
C TYR A 298 -4.42 12.04 -10.77
N GLU A 299 -4.19 13.34 -10.68
CA GLU A 299 -3.70 13.99 -9.46
C GLU A 299 -4.72 13.86 -8.32
N THR A 300 -6.02 14.06 -8.60
CA THR A 300 -7.08 13.81 -7.60
C THR A 300 -7.02 12.37 -7.08
N LEU A 301 -6.91 11.38 -7.97
CA LEU A 301 -6.83 9.97 -7.55
C LEU A 301 -5.59 9.68 -6.71
N LEU A 302 -4.42 10.21 -7.11
CA LEU A 302 -3.17 10.05 -6.37
C LEU A 302 -3.27 10.67 -4.97
N GLU A 303 -3.77 11.90 -4.86
CA GLU A 303 -3.91 12.57 -3.57
C GLU A 303 -4.92 11.86 -2.66
N LEU A 304 -6.02 11.35 -3.22
CA LEU A 304 -6.95 10.51 -2.47
C LEU A 304 -6.29 9.22 -1.99
N PHE A 305 -5.44 8.59 -2.81
CA PHE A 305 -4.72 7.38 -2.42
C PHE A 305 -3.69 7.68 -1.32
N VAL A 306 -2.90 8.74 -1.45
CA VAL A 306 -1.99 9.20 -0.40
C VAL A 306 -2.74 9.50 0.90
N ASP A 307 -3.85 10.24 0.83
CA ASP A 307 -4.59 10.69 2.00
C ASP A 307 -5.34 9.57 2.71
N ARG A 308 -5.87 8.61 1.96
CA ARG A 308 -6.76 7.56 2.49
C ARG A 308 -6.03 6.24 2.72
N TRP A 309 -4.89 5.98 2.08
CA TRP A 309 -4.07 4.78 2.25
C TRP A 309 -2.75 5.07 2.96
N ALA A 310 -1.88 5.85 2.31
CA ALA A 310 -0.48 5.96 2.74
C ALA A 310 -0.32 6.71 4.07
N LYS A 311 -0.99 7.86 4.24
CA LYS A 311 -0.91 8.66 5.46
C LYS A 311 -1.42 7.92 6.71
N PRO A 312 -2.63 7.30 6.71
CA PRO A 312 -3.12 6.59 7.89
C PRO A 312 -2.22 5.43 8.31
N TYR A 313 -1.74 4.63 7.36
CA TYR A 313 -0.84 3.51 7.64
C TYR A 313 0.51 4.00 8.17
N SER A 314 1.13 4.97 7.49
CA SER A 314 2.40 5.57 7.93
C SER A 314 2.31 6.09 9.36
N LYS A 315 1.22 6.80 9.69
CA LYS A 315 0.95 7.31 11.03
C LYS A 315 0.77 6.20 12.07
N TYR A 316 0.09 5.12 11.71
CA TYR A 316 -0.06 3.95 12.59
C TYR A 316 1.31 3.34 12.92
N CYS A 317 2.15 3.12 11.90
CA CYS A 317 3.49 2.56 12.07
C CYS A 317 4.40 3.47 12.90
N GLU A 318 4.43 4.78 12.60
CA GLU A 318 5.21 5.77 13.36
C GLU A 318 4.79 5.80 14.83
N LYS A 319 3.48 5.88 15.11
CA LYS A 319 2.94 5.89 16.49
C LYS A 319 3.34 4.65 17.29
N ASN A 320 3.48 3.50 16.63
CA ASN A 320 3.76 2.22 17.26
C ASN A 320 5.23 1.80 17.18
N GLY A 321 6.13 2.65 16.66
CA GLY A 321 7.56 2.33 16.53
C GLY A 321 7.85 1.19 15.54
N LEU A 322 6.97 1.00 14.55
CA LEU A 322 7.09 0.00 13.49
C LEU A 322 7.67 0.63 12.22
N LYS A 323 8.39 -0.17 11.45
CA LYS A 323 8.81 0.17 10.09
C LYS A 323 7.76 -0.31 9.10
N TRP A 324 7.07 0.62 8.44
CA TRP A 324 6.33 0.25 7.24
C TRP A 324 7.30 0.08 6.07
N THR A 325 7.28 -1.11 5.47
CA THR A 325 8.07 -1.51 4.30
C THR A 325 7.17 -2.20 3.29
N GLY A 326 7.74 -2.60 2.15
CA GLY A 326 6.99 -3.18 1.04
C GLY A 326 7.21 -2.37 -0.21
N HIS A 327 6.38 -2.61 -1.22
CA HIS A 327 6.42 -1.92 -2.50
C HIS A 327 5.02 -1.74 -3.06
N TYR A 328 4.93 -0.93 -4.09
CA TYR A 328 3.71 -0.74 -4.87
C TYR A 328 3.87 -1.51 -6.18
N TRP A 329 3.16 -1.11 -7.24
CA TRP A 329 3.17 -1.84 -8.50
C TRP A 329 4.03 -1.11 -9.55
N GLU A 330 5.27 -0.77 -9.19
CA GLU A 330 6.13 0.06 -10.04
C GLU A 330 6.40 -0.54 -11.42
N HIS A 331 6.41 -1.88 -11.53
CA HIS A 331 6.61 -2.55 -12.81
C HIS A 331 5.40 -2.39 -13.75
N GLY A 332 4.26 -1.90 -13.28
CA GLY A 332 3.09 -1.56 -14.12
C GLY A 332 3.23 -0.25 -14.92
N TRP A 333 4.26 0.55 -14.66
CA TRP A 333 4.52 1.80 -15.38
C TRP A 333 4.64 1.60 -16.90
N PRO A 334 4.07 2.51 -17.74
CA PRO A 334 3.46 3.80 -17.39
C PRO A 334 1.94 3.74 -17.22
N THR A 335 1.38 2.57 -16.89
CA THR A 335 -0.07 2.44 -16.69
C THR A 335 -0.47 3.15 -15.41
N PRO A 336 -1.22 4.27 -15.46
CA PRO A 336 -1.41 5.17 -14.33
C PRO A 336 -2.27 4.58 -13.22
N THR A 337 -2.93 3.44 -13.45
CA THR A 337 -3.72 2.72 -12.44
C THR A 337 -2.98 1.54 -11.81
N HIS A 338 -1.93 1.03 -12.46
CA HIS A 338 -1.02 0.03 -11.89
C HIS A 338 -0.01 0.73 -10.97
N GLY A 339 0.87 1.54 -11.57
CA GLY A 339 1.82 2.38 -10.85
C GLY A 339 1.52 3.84 -11.12
N PHE A 340 1.00 4.55 -10.10
CA PHE A 340 0.70 5.98 -10.16
C PHE A 340 2.00 6.78 -10.17
N ASP A 341 2.26 7.51 -9.09
CA ASP A 341 3.53 8.11 -8.74
C ASP A 341 4.00 7.38 -7.48
N GLU A 342 4.84 6.36 -7.68
CA GLU A 342 5.34 5.55 -6.57
C GLU A 342 6.23 6.36 -5.65
N SER A 343 6.91 7.39 -6.18
CA SER A 343 7.72 8.29 -5.36
C SER A 343 6.86 9.07 -4.36
N ALA A 344 5.65 9.50 -4.77
CA ALA A 344 4.70 10.16 -3.87
C ALA A 344 4.20 9.24 -2.74
N LEU A 345 4.28 7.92 -2.91
CA LEU A 345 3.91 6.93 -1.91
C LEU A 345 5.10 6.47 -1.05
N TYR A 346 6.29 6.30 -1.64
CA TYR A 346 7.51 5.85 -0.96
C TYR A 346 7.90 6.73 0.24
N ILE A 347 7.65 8.04 0.18
CA ILE A 347 7.99 8.96 1.28
C ILE A 347 7.26 8.60 2.60
N TRP A 348 6.12 7.92 2.50
CA TRP A 348 5.30 7.52 3.64
C TRP A 348 5.77 6.21 4.28
N HIS A 349 6.58 5.39 3.61
CA HIS A 349 7.18 4.20 4.22
C HIS A 349 8.37 4.62 5.10
N GLN A 350 8.47 4.05 6.30
CA GLN A 350 9.67 4.20 7.13
C GLN A 350 10.89 3.49 6.50
N GLN A 351 10.64 2.47 5.68
CA GLN A 351 11.65 1.77 4.89
C GLN A 351 11.05 1.40 3.53
N PRO A 352 11.03 2.31 2.54
CA PRO A 352 10.41 2.01 1.24
C PRO A 352 11.18 0.90 0.50
N GLY A 353 10.49 0.19 -0.38
CA GLY A 353 11.07 -0.87 -1.18
C GLY A 353 10.48 -0.94 -2.58
N VAL A 354 11.02 -1.88 -3.36
CA VAL A 354 10.66 -2.19 -4.75
C VAL A 354 10.62 -3.71 -4.94
N ASP A 355 10.06 -4.14 -6.06
CA ASP A 355 9.92 -5.51 -6.52
C ASP A 355 10.75 -5.77 -7.78
N MET A 356 11.78 -6.59 -7.58
CA MET A 356 12.73 -7.08 -8.59
C MET A 356 12.67 -8.61 -8.68
N LEU A 357 11.45 -9.19 -8.64
CA LEU A 357 11.19 -10.64 -8.52
C LEU A 357 11.80 -11.52 -9.63
N GLY A 358 11.71 -11.10 -10.89
CA GLY A 358 12.12 -11.91 -12.04
C GLY A 358 13.64 -12.09 -12.21
N ASN A 359 14.02 -12.77 -13.29
CA ASN A 359 15.43 -12.90 -13.74
C ASN A 359 15.64 -12.43 -15.19
N ARG A 360 14.59 -11.92 -15.83
CA ARG A 360 14.64 -11.38 -17.19
C ARG A 360 14.99 -9.91 -17.12
N LEU A 361 16.17 -9.56 -17.59
CA LEU A 361 16.64 -8.18 -17.62
C LEU A 361 15.75 -7.31 -18.54
N ASP A 362 15.09 -6.32 -17.95
CA ASP A 362 14.42 -5.23 -18.64
C ASP A 362 15.09 -3.90 -18.29
N THR A 363 15.83 -3.35 -19.25
CA THR A 363 16.52 -2.05 -19.11
C THR A 363 15.71 -0.87 -19.65
N ALA A 364 14.53 -1.11 -20.22
CA ALA A 364 13.66 -0.04 -20.70
C ALA A 364 12.88 0.61 -19.55
N GLY A 365 12.73 -0.10 -18.42
CA GLY A 365 11.95 0.36 -17.26
C GLY A 365 10.44 0.39 -17.52
N LEU A 366 9.96 -0.42 -18.48
CA LEU A 366 8.56 -0.48 -18.92
C LEU A 366 8.03 -1.92 -18.77
N GLY A 367 7.26 -2.20 -17.72
CA GLY A 367 6.61 -3.51 -17.56
C GLY A 367 7.45 -4.58 -16.83
N GLY A 368 8.78 -4.46 -16.81
CA GLY A 368 9.67 -5.43 -16.18
C GLY A 368 10.03 -5.10 -14.73
N GLN A 369 10.25 -6.15 -13.93
CA GLN A 369 10.79 -6.07 -12.57
C GLN A 369 12.33 -6.05 -12.62
N PHE A 370 12.96 -7.18 -12.93
CA PHE A 370 14.43 -7.30 -12.91
C PHE A 370 15.10 -6.41 -13.96
N GLY A 371 16.00 -5.53 -13.52
CA GLY A 371 16.69 -4.56 -14.39
C GLY A 371 16.04 -3.19 -14.49
N ASN A 372 14.90 -2.97 -13.83
CA ASN A 372 14.16 -1.71 -13.84
C ASN A 372 14.90 -0.62 -13.04
N ASP A 373 15.82 0.06 -13.72
CA ASP A 373 16.66 1.10 -13.14
C ASP A 373 15.86 2.34 -12.72
N ARG A 374 14.74 2.62 -13.39
CA ARG A 374 13.78 3.66 -13.02
C ARG A 374 13.27 3.45 -11.59
N ALA A 375 12.71 2.26 -11.30
CA ALA A 375 12.20 1.93 -9.97
C ALA A 375 13.24 2.13 -8.87
N ILE A 376 14.48 1.66 -9.10
CA ILE A 376 15.59 1.80 -8.16
C ILE A 376 15.95 3.28 -7.93
N ARG A 377 16.00 4.09 -8.99
CA ARG A 377 16.33 5.52 -8.92
C ARG A 377 15.23 6.33 -8.23
N GLU A 378 13.98 6.05 -8.52
CA GLU A 378 12.81 6.67 -7.89
C GLU A 378 12.79 6.37 -6.39
N LEU A 379 12.88 5.09 -6.01
CA LEU A 379 12.97 4.64 -4.63
C LEU A 379 14.09 5.37 -3.88
N ARG A 380 15.31 5.38 -4.44
CA ARG A 380 16.45 6.06 -3.81
C ARG A 380 16.25 7.57 -3.69
N SER A 381 15.64 8.20 -4.68
CA SER A 381 15.37 9.64 -4.67
C SER A 381 14.36 10.00 -3.58
N ALA A 382 13.23 9.27 -3.52
CA ALA A 382 12.20 9.47 -2.52
C ALA A 382 12.73 9.18 -1.10
N ALA A 383 13.45 8.06 -0.92
CA ALA A 383 14.08 7.70 0.35
C ALA A 383 15.03 8.81 0.86
N ASN A 384 15.91 9.32 -0.01
CA ASN A 384 16.84 10.39 0.35
C ASN A 384 16.11 11.68 0.74
N GLN A 385 15.07 12.08 0.01
CA GLN A 385 14.27 13.28 0.31
C GLN A 385 13.50 13.15 1.62
N ALA A 386 12.99 11.95 1.92
CA ALA A 386 12.28 11.64 3.16
C ALA A 386 13.21 11.30 4.34
N GLY A 387 14.54 11.40 4.17
CA GLY A 387 15.51 11.10 5.22
C GLY A 387 15.56 9.61 5.62
N ARG A 388 15.13 8.70 4.74
CA ARG A 388 15.16 7.25 4.99
C ARG A 388 16.56 6.72 4.71
N THR A 389 17.14 6.08 5.72
CA THR A 389 18.51 5.55 5.65
C THR A 389 18.58 4.15 5.06
N ARG A 390 17.43 3.47 4.93
CA ARG A 390 17.34 2.11 4.44
C ARG A 390 16.19 1.95 3.47
N THR A 391 16.44 1.12 2.46
CA THR A 391 15.45 0.68 1.48
C THR A 391 15.45 -0.85 1.42
N LEU A 392 14.39 -1.42 0.84
CA LEU A 392 14.25 -2.86 0.62
C LEU A 392 14.13 -3.16 -0.88
N SER A 393 14.49 -4.37 -1.29
CA SER A 393 14.06 -4.94 -2.56
C SER A 393 13.54 -6.34 -2.30
N GLU A 394 12.33 -6.64 -2.73
CA GLU A 394 11.95 -8.02 -3.02
C GLU A 394 12.69 -8.44 -4.29
N THR A 395 13.35 -9.60 -4.28
CA THR A 395 14.24 -9.98 -5.39
C THR A 395 14.30 -11.49 -5.55
N TYR A 396 14.32 -11.95 -6.80
CA TYR A 396 14.55 -13.33 -7.22
C TYR A 396 13.50 -14.37 -6.79
N GLY A 397 12.36 -13.97 -6.21
CA GLY A 397 11.26 -14.90 -5.93
C GLY A 397 10.69 -15.57 -7.21
N GLY A 398 10.78 -14.89 -8.36
CA GLY A 398 10.44 -15.40 -9.68
C GLY A 398 11.63 -15.92 -10.50
N GLY A 399 12.81 -16.05 -9.89
CA GLY A 399 14.06 -16.38 -10.57
C GLY A 399 14.22 -17.85 -10.97
N GLY A 400 13.46 -18.75 -10.35
CA GLY A 400 13.49 -20.19 -10.59
C GLY A 400 14.57 -20.93 -9.78
N TRP A 401 14.39 -22.25 -9.64
CA TRP A 401 15.19 -23.12 -8.76
C TRP A 401 16.65 -23.31 -9.17
N GLU A 402 16.97 -23.07 -10.43
CA GLU A 402 18.33 -23.25 -10.98
C GLU A 402 19.25 -22.04 -10.71
N MET A 403 18.73 -20.96 -10.13
CA MET A 403 19.54 -19.78 -9.83
C MET A 403 20.49 -20.04 -8.66
N ASN A 404 21.79 -19.96 -8.94
CA ASN A 404 22.84 -20.00 -7.94
C ASN A 404 23.31 -18.57 -7.56
N PHE A 405 24.14 -18.46 -6.52
CA PHE A 405 24.70 -17.17 -6.10
C PHE A 405 25.55 -16.47 -7.17
N GLU A 406 26.19 -17.22 -8.06
CA GLU A 406 26.95 -16.64 -9.18
C GLU A 406 26.02 -15.96 -10.20
N THR A 407 24.83 -16.50 -10.42
CA THR A 407 23.82 -15.93 -11.32
C THR A 407 23.09 -14.74 -10.68
N GLN A 408 22.98 -14.73 -9.35
CA GLN A 408 22.41 -13.60 -8.60
C GLN A 408 23.36 -12.40 -8.50
N LYS A 409 24.67 -12.67 -8.42
CA LYS A 409 25.72 -11.63 -8.33
C LYS A 409 25.92 -10.94 -9.67
#